data_AF-A0A3D5UBJ5-F1
#
_entry.id   AF-A0A3D5UBJ5-F1
#
_cell.length_a   1.000
_cell.length_b   1.000
_cell.length_c   1.000
_cell.angle_alpha   90.00
_cell.angle_beta   90.00
_cell.angle_gamma   90.00
#
_symmetry.space_group_name_H-M   'P 1'
#
loop_
_entity.id
_entity.type
_entity.pdbx_description
1 polymer ?
#
loop_
_entity_poly.entity_id
_entity_poly.type
_entity_poly.pdbx_seq_one_letter_code
_entity_poly.pdbx_strand_id
1 'polypeptide(L)'
;MSTKQGRSGYIRLLPMIPLRLLCLVLFLFAFSALPGIFELIDSSPYHDLYSNKEARAADHTLSHALAGKIGDLQMSFGVYPEAKVAIYIVYGADEYKLLSSGKAAIVEFSDAFYSGNERAIYARSKDQVLDNHLKILVHEYIHWYIEELFTAAPLWFHEGMATYFSQQLGY
;
A
#
# COMPACT_ATOMS: atom_id res chain seq x y z
N MET A 1 4.23 -61.21 56.26
CA MET A 1 3.68 -61.05 54.90
C MET A 1 3.53 -59.56 54.59
N SER A 2 3.94 -59.15 53.38
CA SER A 2 3.52 -57.94 52.64
C SER A 2 3.91 -56.57 53.21
N THR A 3 4.45 -55.57 52.50
CA THR A 3 4.99 -55.38 51.13
C THR A 3 5.63 -53.99 51.18
N LYS A 4 6.93 -53.85 50.88
CA LYS A 4 7.56 -52.51 50.74
C LYS A 4 7.26 -51.95 49.35
N GLN A 5 6.54 -50.83 49.31
CA GLN A 5 6.25 -50.03 48.12
C GLN A 5 7.54 -49.46 47.51
N GLY A 6 7.83 -49.83 46.26
CA GLY A 6 8.83 -49.18 45.43
C GLY A 6 8.26 -47.90 44.81
N ARG A 7 8.84 -46.74 45.14
CA ARG A 7 8.67 -45.50 44.38
C ARG A 7 9.69 -45.48 43.25
N SER A 8 9.26 -45.84 42.04
CA SER A 8 10.03 -45.62 40.81
C SER A 8 9.89 -44.15 40.40
N GLY A 9 10.94 -43.37 40.62
CA GLY A 9 11.03 -41.99 40.14
C GLY A 9 11.33 -41.98 38.64
N TYR A 10 10.30 -41.75 37.82
CA TYR A 10 10.49 -41.49 36.40
C TYR A 10 10.98 -40.05 36.22
N ILE A 11 12.28 -39.89 35.95
CA ILE A 11 12.84 -38.66 35.40
C ILE A 11 12.27 -38.54 33.97
N ARG A 12 11.32 -37.63 33.76
CA ARG A 12 10.82 -37.30 32.43
C ARG A 12 11.94 -36.57 31.68
N LEU A 13 12.62 -37.29 30.79
CA LEU A 13 13.48 -36.70 29.77
C LEU A 13 12.59 -35.83 28.88
N LEU A 14 12.83 -34.52 28.90
CA LEU A 14 12.22 -33.59 27.96
C LEU A 14 12.58 -34.04 26.53
N PRO A 15 11.62 -34.12 25.59
CA PRO A 15 11.93 -34.50 24.22
C PRO A 15 12.88 -33.47 23.63
N MET A 16 14.05 -33.94 23.18
CA MET A 16 14.98 -33.11 22.42
C MET A 16 14.31 -32.68 21.12
N ILE A 17 13.96 -31.40 21.04
CA ILE A 17 13.50 -30.80 19.79
C ILE A 17 14.62 -30.98 18.76
N PRO A 18 14.37 -31.63 17.61
CA PRO A 18 15.41 -31.85 16.63
C PRO A 18 15.93 -30.51 16.13
N LEU A 19 17.27 -30.35 16.08
CA LEU A 19 17.96 -29.10 15.72
C LEU A 19 17.41 -28.45 14.44
N ARG A 20 16.94 -29.27 13.49
CA ARG A 20 16.30 -28.81 12.24
C ARG A 20 15.00 -28.04 12.47
N LEU A 21 14.18 -28.45 13.44
CA LEU A 21 12.93 -27.78 13.80
C LEU A 21 13.23 -26.44 14.49
N LEU A 22 14.27 -26.39 15.32
CA LEU A 22 14.73 -25.16 15.95
C LEU A 22 15.22 -24.15 14.89
N CYS A 23 16.02 -24.59 13.91
CA CYS A 23 16.46 -23.74 12.80
C CYS A 23 15.30 -23.24 11.95
N LEU A 24 14.29 -24.08 11.68
CA LEU A 24 13.11 -23.67 10.91
C LEU A 24 12.27 -22.62 11.65
N VAL A 25 12.06 -22.80 12.97
CA VAL A 25 11.33 -21.83 13.80
C VAL A 25 12.09 -20.52 13.91
N LEU A 26 13.42 -20.56 14.07
CA LEU A 26 14.26 -19.37 14.08
C LEU A 26 14.26 -18.65 12.72
N PHE A 27 14.24 -19.40 11.61
CA PHE A 27 14.13 -18.83 10.27
C PHE A 27 12.76 -18.16 10.05
N LEU A 28 11.67 -18.79 10.47
CA LEU A 28 10.32 -18.21 10.40
C LEU A 28 10.16 -16.97 11.29
N PHE A 29 10.75 -16.99 12.50
CA PHE A 29 10.77 -15.82 13.39
C PHE A 29 11.62 -14.68 12.82
N ALA A 30 12.78 -14.97 12.23
CA ALA A 30 13.62 -13.98 11.59
C ALA A 30 12.92 -13.30 10.40
N PHE A 31 12.08 -14.03 9.66
CA PHE A 31 11.27 -13.44 8.58
C PHE A 31 10.08 -12.61 9.09
N SER A 32 9.51 -12.93 10.26
CA SER A 32 8.40 -12.16 10.84
C SER A 32 8.81 -10.81 11.43
N ALA A 33 10.11 -10.56 11.62
CA ALA A 33 10.65 -9.36 12.25
C ALA A 33 11.14 -8.31 11.24
N LEU A 34 10.92 -8.51 9.94
CA LEU A 34 11.14 -7.45 8.97
C LEU A 34 10.04 -6.40 9.18
N PRO A 35 10.37 -5.16 9.60
CA PRO A 35 9.38 -4.10 9.64
C PRO A 35 8.78 -3.97 8.24
N GLY A 36 7.45 -3.86 8.18
CA GLY A 36 6.80 -3.47 6.94
C GLY A 36 7.41 -2.14 6.49
N ILE A 37 7.85 -2.06 5.23
CA ILE A 37 8.47 -0.84 4.67
C ILE A 37 7.48 0.34 4.73
N PHE A 38 6.18 0.03 4.78
CA PHE A 38 5.11 1.00 4.85
C PHE A 38 4.14 0.67 5.99
N GLU A 39 3.72 1.69 6.71
CA GLU A 39 2.72 1.61 7.78
C GLU A 39 1.46 2.38 7.36
N LEU A 40 0.29 1.88 7.78
CA LEU A 40 -0.98 2.57 7.59
C LEU A 40 -1.00 3.84 8.45
N ILE A 41 -1.08 5.00 7.80
CA ILE A 41 -1.08 6.30 8.47
C ILE A 41 -2.44 6.96 8.49
N ASP A 42 -3.32 6.67 7.53
CA ASP A 42 -4.69 7.20 7.51
C ASP A 42 -5.63 6.26 6.74
N SER A 43 -6.91 6.24 7.08
CA SER A 43 -7.92 5.46 6.36
C SER A 43 -9.17 6.31 6.12
N SER A 44 -9.64 6.32 4.88
CA SER A 44 -10.85 7.00 4.44
C SER A 44 -11.87 5.98 3.90
N PRO A 45 -13.10 6.39 3.54
CA PRO A 45 -14.03 5.51 2.83
C PRO A 45 -13.52 4.99 1.48
N TYR A 46 -12.61 5.72 0.81
CA TYR A 46 -12.22 5.44 -0.57
C TYR A 46 -10.79 4.91 -0.74
N HIS A 47 -9.93 5.16 0.26
CA HIS A 47 -8.51 4.81 0.18
C HIS A 47 -7.93 4.55 1.57
N ASP A 48 -6.85 3.78 1.58
CA ASP A 48 -5.97 3.60 2.73
C ASP A 48 -4.60 4.20 2.39
N LEU A 49 -4.11 5.09 3.25
CA LEU A 49 -2.86 5.82 3.05
C LEU A 49 -1.75 5.18 3.88
N TYR A 50 -0.69 4.78 3.21
CA TYR A 50 0.50 4.16 3.79
C TYR A 50 1.72 5.05 3.59
N SER A 51 2.68 4.99 4.52
CA SER A 51 3.91 5.77 4.45
C SER A 51 5.10 4.99 5.01
N ASN A 52 6.28 5.25 4.46
CA ASN A 52 7.55 4.73 4.98
C ASN A 52 8.20 5.64 6.04
N LYS A 53 7.44 6.62 6.54
CA LYS A 53 7.75 7.48 7.67
C LYS A 53 6.51 7.68 8.54
N GLU A 54 6.74 8.10 9.78
CA GLU A 54 5.68 8.52 10.70
C GLU A 54 4.73 9.54 10.07
N ALA A 55 3.44 9.38 10.35
CA ALA A 55 2.37 10.22 9.85
C ALA A 55 2.59 11.69 10.22
N ARG A 56 2.44 12.60 9.26
CA ARG A 56 2.46 14.05 9.49
C ARG A 56 1.05 14.61 9.38
N ALA A 57 0.80 15.74 10.05
CA ALA A 57 -0.48 16.45 9.91
C ALA A 57 -0.84 16.80 8.45
N ALA A 58 0.18 17.04 7.61
CA ALA A 58 0.01 17.28 6.18
C ALA A 58 -0.55 16.05 5.43
N ASP A 59 -0.20 14.83 5.85
CA ASP A 59 -0.67 13.59 5.22
C ASP A 59 -2.16 13.38 5.48
N HIS A 60 -2.61 13.60 6.72
CA HIS A 60 -4.05 13.55 7.05
C HIS A 60 -4.84 14.65 6.33
N THR A 61 -4.28 15.86 6.22
CA THR A 61 -4.92 16.96 5.48
C THR A 61 -5.07 16.62 3.99
N LEU A 62 -4.02 16.04 3.40
CA LEU A 62 -4.05 15.58 2.01
C LEU A 62 -5.07 14.45 1.82
N SER A 63 -5.07 13.46 2.71
CA SER A 63 -6.00 12.32 2.70
C SER A 63 -7.46 12.78 2.78
N HIS A 64 -7.77 13.71 3.70
CA HIS A 64 -9.11 14.27 3.83
C HIS A 64 -9.53 15.05 2.57
N ALA A 65 -8.64 15.87 2.00
CA ALA A 65 -8.92 16.60 0.77
C ALA A 65 -9.13 15.66 -0.43
N LEU A 66 -8.33 14.59 -0.51
CA LEU A 66 -8.46 13.55 -1.52
C LEU A 66 -9.80 12.82 -1.40
N ALA A 67 -10.19 12.44 -0.19
CA ALA A 67 -11.48 11.79 0.06
C ALA A 67 -12.65 12.67 -0.40
N GLY A 68 -12.60 13.98 -0.16
CA GLY A 68 -13.60 14.92 -0.67
C GLY A 68 -13.68 14.92 -2.20
N LYS A 69 -12.54 15.00 -2.89
CA LYS A 69 -12.49 14.98 -4.37
C LYS A 69 -12.96 13.65 -4.97
N ILE A 70 -12.60 12.53 -4.35
CA ILE A 70 -13.06 11.20 -4.78
C ILE A 70 -14.57 11.07 -4.57
N GLY A 71 -15.09 11.56 -3.43
CA GLY A 71 -16.53 11.56 -3.17
C GLY A 71 -17.31 12.33 -4.23
N ASP A 72 -16.86 13.54 -4.57
CA ASP A 72 -17.45 14.34 -5.65
C ASP A 72 -17.42 13.61 -7.00
N LEU A 73 -16.29 12.96 -7.31
CA LEU A 73 -16.10 12.19 -8.53
C LEU A 73 -17.07 11.00 -8.60
N GLN A 74 -17.07 10.12 -7.60
CA GLN A 74 -17.95 8.94 -7.55
C GLN A 74 -19.43 9.36 -7.60
N MET A 75 -19.80 10.43 -6.90
CA MET A 75 -21.15 10.99 -6.96
C MET A 75 -21.52 11.47 -8.36
N SER A 76 -20.59 12.07 -9.10
CA SER A 76 -20.83 12.51 -10.48
C SER A 76 -21.06 11.34 -11.45
N PHE A 77 -20.41 10.19 -11.21
CA PHE A 77 -20.62 8.98 -11.99
C PHE A 77 -21.82 8.14 -11.53
N GLY A 78 -22.23 8.28 -10.26
CA GLY A 78 -23.27 7.48 -9.65
C GLY A 78 -22.88 6.00 -9.42
N VAL A 79 -21.58 5.71 -9.38
CA VAL A 79 -21.05 4.36 -9.16
C VAL A 79 -20.05 4.38 -8.00
N TYR A 80 -20.15 3.40 -7.11
CA TYR A 80 -19.41 3.37 -5.85
C TYR A 80 -18.76 1.98 -5.66
N PRO A 81 -17.48 1.81 -6.02
CA PRO A 81 -16.75 0.58 -5.78
C PRO A 81 -16.70 0.23 -4.28
N GLU A 82 -16.81 -1.06 -3.96
CA GLU A 82 -16.67 -1.53 -2.57
C GLU A 82 -15.21 -1.53 -2.11
N ALA A 83 -14.28 -1.69 -3.04
CA ALA A 83 -12.85 -1.71 -2.76
C ALA A 83 -12.32 -0.31 -2.45
N LYS A 84 -11.25 -0.26 -1.63
CA LYS A 84 -10.44 0.94 -1.42
C LYS A 84 -9.13 0.80 -2.14
N VAL A 85 -8.62 1.90 -2.68
CA VAL A 85 -7.26 1.91 -3.24
C VAL A 85 -6.22 2.07 -2.13
N ALA A 86 -5.14 1.30 -2.19
CA ALA A 86 -3.97 1.53 -1.34
C ALA A 86 -3.10 2.63 -1.97
N ILE A 87 -2.74 3.64 -1.19
CA ILE A 87 -1.89 4.75 -1.62
C ILE A 87 -0.62 4.75 -0.76
N TYR A 88 0.54 4.59 -1.39
CA TYR A 88 1.84 4.57 -0.72
C TYR A 88 2.57 5.89 -0.95
N ILE A 89 2.77 6.66 0.10
CA ILE A 89 3.57 7.89 0.10
C ILE A 89 5.02 7.55 0.41
N VAL A 90 5.91 7.85 -0.54
CA VAL A 90 7.33 7.49 -0.48
C VAL A 90 8.15 8.76 -0.24
N TYR A 91 8.76 8.87 0.95
CA TYR A 91 9.55 10.03 1.34
C TYR A 91 11.01 10.00 0.84
N GLY A 92 11.51 8.86 0.38
CA GLY A 92 12.85 8.74 -0.20
C GLY A 92 12.85 8.78 -1.72
N ALA A 93 13.63 9.68 -2.31
CA ALA A 93 13.72 9.79 -3.77
C ALA A 93 14.31 8.54 -4.42
N ASP A 94 15.32 7.93 -3.79
CA ASP A 94 15.95 6.68 -4.27
C ASP A 94 15.02 5.48 -4.11
N GLU A 95 14.25 5.43 -3.03
CA GLU A 95 13.24 4.39 -2.79
C GLU A 95 12.12 4.47 -3.82
N TYR A 96 11.62 5.69 -4.10
CA TYR A 96 10.62 5.90 -5.14
C TYR A 96 11.18 5.53 -6.52
N LYS A 97 12.43 5.92 -6.80
CA LYS A 97 13.10 5.53 -8.05
C LYS A 97 13.20 4.01 -8.18
N LEU A 98 13.50 3.28 -7.11
CA LEU A 98 13.55 1.83 -7.14
C LEU A 98 12.17 1.22 -7.44
N LEU A 99 11.10 1.80 -6.88
CA LEU A 99 9.72 1.38 -7.14
C LEU A 99 9.26 1.68 -8.57
N SER A 100 9.72 2.78 -9.16
CA SER A 100 9.36 3.17 -10.53
C SER A 100 10.26 2.53 -11.58
N SER A 101 11.47 2.09 -11.23
CA SER A 101 12.47 1.54 -12.16
C SER A 101 11.96 0.28 -12.85
N GLY A 102 12.13 0.22 -14.18
CA GLY A 102 11.71 -0.93 -14.99
C GLY A 102 10.21 -1.00 -15.26
N LYS A 103 9.43 -0.02 -14.78
CA LYS A 103 8.08 0.26 -15.29
C LYS A 103 8.20 1.06 -16.61
N ALA A 104 7.08 1.33 -17.27
CA ALA A 104 7.11 2.10 -18.53
C ALA A 104 7.85 3.44 -18.33
N ALA A 105 8.61 3.89 -19.33
CA ALA A 105 9.51 5.05 -19.20
C ALA A 105 8.83 6.35 -18.70
N ILE A 106 7.52 6.50 -18.88
CA ILE A 106 6.74 7.65 -18.38
C ILE A 106 6.61 7.62 -16.85
N VAL A 107 6.58 6.44 -16.24
CA VAL A 107 6.44 6.23 -14.80
C VAL A 107 7.71 6.61 -14.05
N GLU A 108 8.89 6.39 -14.63
CA GLU A 108 10.18 6.66 -14.00
C GLU A 108 10.41 8.15 -13.67
N PHE A 109 9.74 9.04 -14.40
CA PHE A 109 9.82 10.50 -14.22
C PHE A 109 8.56 11.11 -13.61
N SER A 110 7.57 10.30 -13.27
CA SER A 110 6.31 10.75 -12.68
C SER A 110 6.45 11.04 -11.18
N ASP A 111 5.65 11.99 -10.69
CA ASP A 111 5.51 12.26 -9.25
C ASP A 111 4.61 11.24 -8.53
N ALA A 112 3.75 10.55 -9.28
CA ALA A 112 2.99 9.40 -8.84
C ALA A 112 2.66 8.47 -10.02
N PHE A 113 2.32 7.23 -9.72
CA PHE A 113 1.77 6.29 -10.69
C PHE A 113 0.83 5.28 -10.03
N TYR A 114 -0.19 4.87 -10.77
CA TYR A 114 -0.98 3.69 -10.49
C TYR A 114 -0.33 2.42 -11.07
N SER A 115 -0.28 1.35 -10.27
CA SER A 115 0.23 0.03 -10.65
C SER A 115 -0.94 -0.95 -10.78
N GLY A 116 -1.39 -1.23 -12.01
CA GLY A 116 -2.49 -2.18 -12.27
C GLY A 116 -2.26 -3.59 -11.71
N ASN A 117 -1.00 -4.06 -11.74
CA ASN A 117 -0.64 -5.37 -11.19
C ASN A 117 -0.81 -5.45 -9.66
N GLU A 118 -0.57 -4.33 -8.97
CA GLU A 118 -0.58 -4.26 -7.50
C GLU A 118 -1.85 -3.59 -6.98
N ARG A 119 -2.69 -3.06 -7.87
CA ARG A 119 -3.95 -2.37 -7.55
C ARG A 119 -3.73 -1.21 -6.58
N ALA A 120 -2.60 -0.51 -6.74
CA ALA A 120 -2.12 0.47 -5.78
C ALA A 120 -1.53 1.70 -6.45
N ILE A 121 -1.59 2.82 -5.75
CA ILE A 121 -0.99 4.10 -6.16
C ILE A 121 0.30 4.31 -5.36
N TYR A 122 1.36 4.67 -6.05
CA TYR A 122 2.63 5.08 -5.46
C TYR A 122 2.85 6.54 -5.76
N ALA A 123 3.12 7.35 -4.75
CA ALA A 123 3.35 8.78 -4.91
C ALA A 123 4.55 9.23 -4.09
N ARG A 124 5.30 10.19 -4.63
CA ARG A 124 6.33 10.90 -3.86
C ARG A 124 5.67 11.73 -2.75
N SER A 125 6.37 11.94 -1.65
CA SER A 125 5.90 12.84 -0.61
C SER A 125 5.76 14.29 -1.10
N LYS A 126 4.87 15.08 -0.49
CA LYS A 126 4.54 16.43 -0.97
C LYS A 126 5.76 17.36 -1.11
N ASP A 127 6.77 17.19 -0.27
CA ASP A 127 8.03 17.94 -0.28
C ASP A 127 8.92 17.64 -1.50
N GLN A 128 8.68 16.53 -2.19
CA GLN A 128 9.38 16.17 -3.43
C GLN A 128 8.62 16.58 -4.69
N VAL A 129 7.33 16.92 -4.57
CA VAL A 129 6.42 17.18 -5.70
C VAL A 129 6.25 18.69 -5.91
N LEU A 130 6.67 19.17 -7.09
CA LEU A 130 6.53 20.58 -7.48
C LEU A 130 5.07 20.93 -7.80
N ASP A 131 4.36 20.01 -8.42
CA ASP A 131 2.98 20.18 -8.86
C ASP A 131 1.95 20.03 -7.71
N ASN A 132 0.68 20.22 -8.05
CA ASN A 132 -0.41 20.05 -7.10
C ASN A 132 -0.62 18.55 -6.81
N HIS A 133 -0.02 18.09 -5.70
CA HIS A 133 -0.06 16.70 -5.26
C HIS A 133 -1.48 16.12 -5.14
N LEU A 134 -2.47 16.93 -4.75
CA LEU A 134 -3.87 16.49 -4.71
C LEU A 134 -4.38 16.16 -6.12
N LYS A 135 -4.08 16.99 -7.12
CA LYS A 135 -4.50 16.74 -8.51
C LYS A 135 -3.85 15.47 -9.06
N ILE A 136 -2.56 15.29 -8.79
CA ILE A 136 -1.82 14.08 -9.18
C ILE A 136 -2.46 12.83 -8.56
N LEU A 137 -2.77 12.84 -7.27
CA LEU A 137 -3.41 11.69 -6.63
C LEU A 137 -4.83 11.43 -7.16
N VAL A 138 -5.58 12.47 -7.50
CA VAL A 138 -6.89 12.31 -8.16
C VAL A 138 -6.72 11.69 -9.55
N HIS A 139 -5.71 12.09 -10.31
CA HIS A 139 -5.38 11.51 -11.62
C HIS A 139 -5.12 10.01 -11.51
N GLU A 140 -4.23 9.60 -10.60
CA GLU A 140 -3.91 8.18 -10.38
C GLU A 140 -5.09 7.39 -9.80
N TYR A 141 -5.90 8.02 -8.95
CA TYR A 141 -7.14 7.41 -8.45
C TYR A 141 -8.10 7.10 -9.59
N ILE A 142 -8.23 7.97 -10.59
CA ILE A 142 -9.12 7.74 -11.73
C ILE A 142 -8.67 6.53 -12.55
N HIS A 143 -7.36 6.29 -12.68
CA HIS A 143 -6.85 5.08 -13.33
C HIS A 143 -7.30 3.81 -12.61
N TRP A 144 -7.11 3.76 -11.30
CA TRP A 144 -7.60 2.66 -10.46
C TRP A 144 -9.12 2.49 -10.59
N TYR A 145 -9.86 3.59 -10.48
CA TYR A 145 -11.33 3.60 -10.53
C TYR A 145 -11.87 3.08 -11.86
N ILE A 146 -11.23 3.42 -12.99
CA ILE A 146 -11.63 2.89 -14.30
C ILE A 146 -11.40 1.38 -14.37
N GLU A 147 -10.31 0.86 -13.81
CA GLU A 147 -10.07 -0.60 -13.77
C GLU A 147 -11.05 -1.34 -12.85
N GLU A 148 -11.61 -0.69 -11.83
CA GLU A 148 -12.71 -1.29 -11.04
C GLU A 148 -13.99 -1.45 -11.86
N LEU A 149 -14.24 -0.52 -12.79
CA LEU A 149 -15.52 -0.44 -13.49
C LEU A 149 -15.52 -1.10 -14.86
N PHE A 150 -14.39 -1.09 -15.54
CA PHE A 150 -14.28 -1.51 -16.93
C PHE A 150 -13.22 -2.60 -17.09
N THR A 151 -13.59 -3.66 -17.80
CA THR A 151 -12.61 -4.62 -18.29
C THR A 151 -11.94 -4.07 -19.54
N ALA A 152 -10.63 -3.85 -19.49
CA ALA A 152 -9.79 -3.47 -20.64
C ALA A 152 -10.19 -2.15 -21.33
N ALA A 153 -10.42 -1.08 -20.55
CA ALA A 153 -10.59 0.24 -21.12
C ALA A 153 -9.30 0.70 -21.87
N PRO A 154 -9.43 1.39 -23.01
CA PRO A 154 -8.27 1.81 -23.80
C PRO A 154 -7.51 2.95 -23.14
N LEU A 155 -6.20 3.05 -23.39
CA LEU A 155 -5.32 4.06 -22.78
C LEU A 155 -5.84 5.51 -22.93
N TRP A 156 -6.35 5.87 -24.10
CA TRP A 156 -6.87 7.23 -24.32
C TRP A 156 -8.05 7.57 -23.40
N PHE A 157 -8.83 6.57 -23.01
CA PHE A 157 -9.95 6.74 -22.10
C PHE A 157 -9.44 6.94 -20.67
N HIS A 158 -8.48 6.12 -20.24
CA HIS A 158 -7.78 6.28 -18.96
C HIS A 158 -7.22 7.70 -18.80
N GLU A 159 -6.31 8.11 -19.69
CA GLU A 159 -5.64 9.41 -19.60
C GLU A 159 -6.59 10.59 -19.82
N GLY A 160 -7.56 10.46 -20.72
CA GLY A 160 -8.55 11.50 -21.01
C GLY A 160 -9.44 11.80 -19.81
N MET A 161 -9.93 10.74 -19.14
CA MET A 161 -10.74 10.87 -17.93
C MET A 161 -9.91 11.40 -16.77
N ALA A 162 -8.71 10.86 -16.58
CA ALA A 162 -7.80 11.26 -15.51
C ALA A 162 -7.44 12.76 -15.63
N THR A 163 -7.10 13.23 -16.83
CA THR A 163 -6.76 14.64 -17.10
C THR A 163 -7.96 15.58 -16.92
N TYR A 164 -9.13 15.19 -17.43
CA TYR A 164 -10.35 16.01 -17.37
C TYR A 164 -10.83 16.22 -15.92
N PHE A 165 -10.94 15.13 -15.16
CA PHE A 165 -11.52 15.17 -13.81
C PHE A 165 -10.53 15.59 -12.72
N SER A 166 -9.22 15.36 -12.89
CA SER A 166 -8.20 15.92 -11.99
C SER A 166 -7.99 17.43 -12.18
N GLN A 167 -8.58 18.01 -13.24
CA GLN A 167 -8.34 19.40 -13.67
C GLN A 167 -6.85 19.67 -13.91
N GLN A 168 -6.13 18.69 -14.44
CA GLN A 168 -4.73 18.82 -14.87
C GLN A 168 -4.65 19.34 -16.31
N LEU A 169 -5.45 20.37 -16.63
CA LEU A 169 -5.42 21.06 -17.92
C LEU A 169 -4.52 22.30 -17.82
N GLY A 170 -3.44 22.30 -18.59
CA GLY A 170 -2.63 23.48 -18.92
C GLY A 170 -1.39 23.69 -18.04
N TYR A 171 -0.23 23.75 -18.70
CA TYR A 171 1.01 24.36 -18.19
C TYR A 171 0.83 25.85 -17.90
#